data_AF-A0AA38LKP8-F1
#
_entry.id   AF-A0AA38LKP8-F1
#
_cell.length_a   1.000
_cell.length_b   1.000
_cell.length_c   1.000
_cell.angle_alpha   90.00
_cell.angle_beta   90.00
_cell.angle_gamma   90.00
#
_symmetry.space_group_name_H-M   'P 1'
#
loop_
_entity.id
_entity.type
_entity.pdbx_description
1 polymer ?
#
loop_
_entity_poly.entity_id
_entity_poly.type
_entity_poly.pdbx_seq_one_letter_code
_entity_poly.pdbx_strand_id
1 'polypeptide(L)'
;MIEDKLREEAQTEITLKDDLSLRDRTDLYQIYFLNCFIGKTVGRSFGQRVMTVRDKIELLRLSQLRGILGLTPTEVADVHIGYAEQAFRKEAQFILADGQLSEERIERLNKLQKKHELPSESTQKIIKSITTAKIGGAIEEAMSQGNISIEQDTAQIVYTSTYSLVDCLNPLASSTLFQSGKKKVRQVKEENVTLGPAVREGEHVFGVAHIFASFNDTFVHVTDLSGKETLACVTGGMKVKADRDESSPYAAMLTAQDVAARCKELGITALHIKLCATGGNKTKTPGPGAQSALHALARSGMRIGRIEDVTPIPTDSTRRKGGRRGRRL
;
A
#
# COMPACT_ATOMS: atom_id res chain seq x y z
N MET A 1 11.77 57.35 20.58
CA MET A 1 10.33 57.00 20.66
C MET A 1 9.60 56.96 19.30
N ILE A 2 10.30 57.08 18.17
CA ILE A 2 9.69 56.93 16.82
C ILE A 2 10.36 55.79 16.02
N GLU A 3 11.61 55.43 16.30
CA GLU A 3 12.31 54.34 15.60
C GLU A 3 11.87 52.92 16.00
N ASP A 4 11.29 52.74 17.19
CA ASP A 4 10.80 51.43 17.65
C ASP A 4 9.41 51.04 17.09
N LYS A 5 8.72 51.95 16.39
CA LYS A 5 7.35 51.74 15.88
C LYS A 5 7.25 51.38 14.40
N LEU A 6 8.38 51.29 13.68
CA LEU A 6 8.41 50.84 12.27
C LEU A 6 8.73 49.34 12.11
N ARG A 7 8.66 48.57 13.21
CA ARG A 7 8.67 47.10 13.20
C ARG A 7 7.26 46.51 13.34
N GLU A 8 6.25 47.14 12.75
CA GLU A 8 4.98 46.47 12.50
C GLU A 8 5.19 45.41 11.40
N GLU A 9 5.48 44.19 11.86
CA GLU A 9 5.04 42.89 11.32
C GLU A 9 4.81 42.83 9.81
N ALA A 10 5.88 43.01 9.04
CA ALA A 10 5.91 42.66 7.64
C ALA A 10 5.89 41.13 7.49
N GLN A 11 4.71 40.59 7.19
CA GLN A 11 4.44 39.23 6.71
C GLN A 11 5.00 38.09 7.57
N THR A 12 4.14 37.46 8.38
CA THR A 12 4.40 36.15 8.98
C THR A 12 4.88 35.18 7.90
N GLU A 13 6.15 34.78 7.92
CA GLU A 13 6.62 33.65 7.13
C GLU A 13 5.77 32.43 7.54
N ILE A 14 4.91 31.95 6.64
CA ILE A 14 4.05 30.79 6.89
C ILE A 14 4.98 29.57 6.94
N THR A 15 5.52 29.29 8.13
CA THR A 15 6.39 28.16 8.37
C THR A 15 5.76 27.23 9.40
N LEU A 16 5.71 25.95 9.07
CA LEU A 16 5.19 24.88 9.93
C LEU A 16 6.28 24.28 10.83
N LYS A 17 7.40 24.99 11.00
CA LYS A 17 8.57 24.51 11.72
C LYS A 17 8.27 24.22 13.19
N ASP A 18 7.46 25.06 13.80
CA ASP A 18 7.12 25.00 15.23
C ASP A 18 5.86 24.15 15.49
N ASP A 19 5.00 23.98 14.48
CA ASP A 19 3.74 23.23 14.57
C ASP A 19 3.91 21.71 14.40
N LEU A 20 4.96 21.27 13.67
CA LEU A 20 5.17 19.87 13.30
C LEU A 20 6.56 19.38 13.70
N SER A 21 6.64 18.11 14.09
CA SER A 21 7.93 17.46 14.40
C SER A 21 8.82 17.39 13.14
N LEU A 22 10.15 17.33 13.33
CA LEU A 22 11.09 17.20 12.20
C LEU A 22 10.78 15.98 11.34
N ARG A 23 10.38 14.86 11.97
CA ARG A 23 10.02 13.61 11.30
C ARG A 23 8.80 13.77 10.39
N ASP A 24 7.73 14.37 10.90
CA ASP A 24 6.51 14.55 10.11
C ASP A 24 6.76 15.50 8.94
N ARG A 25 7.60 16.52 9.14
CA ARG A 25 8.02 17.45 8.07
C ARG A 25 8.84 16.74 7.00
N THR A 26 9.81 15.89 7.37
CA THR A 26 10.59 15.11 6.40
C THR A 26 9.72 14.09 5.68
N ASP A 27 8.76 13.47 6.35
CA ASP A 27 7.86 12.48 5.77
C ASP A 27 6.91 13.13 4.74
N LEU A 28 6.33 14.29 5.08
CA LEU A 28 5.50 15.07 4.15
C LEU A 28 6.28 15.51 2.91
N TYR A 29 7.53 15.96 3.11
CA TYR A 29 8.41 16.32 2.00
C TYR A 29 8.72 15.10 1.12
N GLN A 30 9.03 13.96 1.73
CA GLN A 30 9.35 12.71 1.04
C GLN A 30 8.16 12.18 0.21
N ILE A 31 6.94 12.23 0.76
CA ILE A 31 5.71 11.83 0.05
C ILE A 31 5.51 12.70 -1.19
N TYR A 32 5.69 14.02 -1.06
CA TYR A 32 5.52 14.93 -2.19
C TYR A 32 6.62 14.75 -3.25
N PHE A 33 7.87 14.58 -2.83
CA PHE A 33 9.00 14.28 -3.71
C PHE A 33 8.74 13.02 -4.54
N LEU A 34 8.25 11.95 -3.91
CA LEU A 34 7.91 10.69 -4.59
C LEU A 34 6.77 10.87 -5.60
N ASN A 35 5.77 11.68 -5.29
CA ASN A 35 4.69 12.03 -6.21
C ASN A 35 5.20 12.79 -7.46
N CYS A 36 6.24 13.63 -7.31
CA CYS A 36 6.88 14.29 -8.46
C CYS A 36 7.58 13.30 -9.41
N PHE A 37 8.07 12.15 -8.91
CA PHE A 37 8.67 11.11 -9.75
C PHE A 37 7.64 10.21 -10.44
N ILE A 38 6.58 9.83 -9.71
CA ILE A 38 5.53 8.95 -10.23
C ILE A 38 4.61 9.71 -11.20
N GLY A 39 4.41 11.01 -10.99
CA GLY A 39 3.50 11.85 -11.77
C GLY A 39 2.03 11.62 -11.38
N LYS A 40 1.16 12.61 -11.66
CA LYS A 40 -0.27 12.50 -11.37
C LYS A 40 -0.95 11.56 -12.37
N THR A 41 -1.57 10.50 -11.86
CA THR A 41 -2.48 9.66 -12.65
C THR A 41 -3.85 10.34 -12.70
N VAL A 42 -4.18 10.98 -13.82
CA VAL A 42 -5.55 11.45 -14.05
C VAL A 42 -6.35 10.27 -14.60
N GLY A 43 -7.32 9.79 -13.84
CA GLY A 43 -8.23 8.75 -14.28
C GLY A 43 -9.11 9.28 -15.42
N ARG A 44 -8.82 8.88 -16.65
CA ARG A 44 -9.87 8.84 -17.69
C ARG A 44 -10.61 7.52 -17.57
N SER A 45 -11.87 7.52 -17.96
CA SER A 45 -12.80 6.39 -17.85
C SER A 45 -12.18 5.07 -18.32
N PHE A 46 -12.55 4.00 -17.62
CA PHE A 46 -12.23 2.60 -17.92
C PHE A 46 -10.73 2.23 -17.83
N GLY A 47 -10.20 2.18 -16.60
CA GLY A 47 -9.00 1.41 -16.23
C GLY A 47 -7.66 1.88 -16.81
N GLN A 48 -7.64 2.77 -17.79
CA GLN A 48 -6.41 3.35 -18.34
C GLN A 48 -5.95 4.52 -17.46
N ARG A 49 -4.91 4.27 -16.67
CA ARG A 49 -4.15 5.31 -16.00
C ARG A 49 -3.14 5.87 -16.99
N VAL A 50 -3.39 7.08 -17.50
CA VAL A 50 -2.38 7.85 -18.24
C VAL A 50 -1.54 8.60 -17.20
N MET A 51 -0.24 8.36 -17.17
CA MET A 51 0.68 9.19 -16.41
C MET A 51 0.78 10.54 -17.14
N THR A 52 0.40 11.63 -16.48
CA THR A 52 0.59 12.97 -17.06
C THR A 52 2.08 13.31 -17.14
N VAL A 53 2.43 14.19 -18.07
CA VAL A 53 3.81 14.61 -18.35
C VAL A 53 4.41 15.34 -17.13
N ARG A 54 5.70 15.11 -16.90
CA ARG A 54 6.47 15.75 -15.81
C ARG A 54 6.55 17.26 -16.06
N ASP A 55 5.79 18.04 -15.31
CA ASP A 55 5.79 19.49 -15.43
C ASP A 55 6.90 20.10 -14.56
N LYS A 56 7.75 20.95 -15.15
CA LYS A 56 8.80 21.71 -14.42
C LYS A 56 8.24 22.55 -13.25
N ILE A 57 6.93 22.87 -13.30
CA ILE A 57 6.17 23.56 -12.26
C ILE A 57 6.15 22.74 -10.95
N GLU A 58 6.16 21.42 -11.01
CA GLU A 58 6.14 20.57 -9.81
C GLU A 58 7.44 20.66 -9.00
N LEU A 59 8.58 20.84 -9.67
CA LEU A 59 9.86 21.09 -8.99
C LEU A 59 9.91 22.46 -8.31
N LEU A 60 9.26 23.47 -8.90
CA LEU A 60 9.09 24.79 -8.26
C LEU A 60 8.23 24.69 -7.00
N ARG A 61 7.16 23.88 -7.05
CA ARG A 61 6.29 23.63 -5.88
C ARG A 61 6.99 22.82 -4.79
N LEU A 62 7.86 21.88 -5.14
CA LEU A 62 8.70 21.17 -4.18
C LEU A 62 9.64 22.13 -3.43
N SER A 63 10.21 23.11 -4.14
CA SER A 63 11.04 24.17 -3.53
C SER A 63 10.22 25.07 -2.60
N GLN A 64 8.98 25.42 -2.98
CA GLN A 64 8.06 26.16 -2.13
C GLN A 64 7.65 25.37 -0.88
N LEU A 65 7.37 24.07 -1.03
CA LEU A 65 7.02 23.17 0.07
C LEU A 65 8.14 23.09 1.10
N ARG A 66 9.40 23.01 0.65
CA ARG A 66 10.57 23.09 1.55
C ARG A 66 10.52 24.35 2.41
N GLY A 67 10.23 25.51 1.80
CA GLY A 67 10.13 26.79 2.50
C GLY A 67 9.02 26.78 3.57
N ILE A 68 7.84 26.26 3.21
CA ILE A 68 6.68 26.17 4.13
C ILE A 68 6.95 25.20 5.29
N LEU A 69 7.63 24.07 5.04
CA LEU A 69 7.99 23.12 6.08
C LEU A 69 9.17 23.60 6.95
N GLY A 70 9.87 24.66 6.54
CA GLY A 70 11.04 25.16 7.26
C GLY A 70 12.20 24.16 7.32
N LEU A 71 12.35 23.31 6.29
CA LEU A 71 13.42 22.32 6.22
C LEU A 71 14.75 22.95 5.79
N THR A 72 15.82 22.58 6.48
CA THR A 72 17.18 23.00 6.16
C THR A 72 17.65 22.36 4.84
N PRO A 73 18.57 23.00 4.10
CA PRO A 73 19.10 22.42 2.86
C PRO A 73 19.81 21.08 3.07
N THR A 74 20.39 20.87 4.26
CA THR A 74 21.03 19.61 4.66
C THR A 74 20.02 18.49 4.82
N GLU A 75 18.93 18.72 5.55
CA GLU A 75 17.86 17.72 5.73
C GLU A 75 17.21 17.33 4.40
N VAL A 76 17.03 18.28 3.48
CA VAL A 76 16.53 18.01 2.13
C VAL A 76 17.52 17.18 1.32
N ALA A 77 18.82 17.50 1.40
CA ALA A 77 19.86 16.73 0.75
C ALA A 77 19.87 15.27 1.26
N ASP A 78 19.71 15.06 2.58
CA ASP A 78 19.64 13.73 3.18
C ASP A 78 18.44 12.92 2.65
N VAL A 79 17.27 13.54 2.49
CA VAL A 79 16.09 12.88 1.89
C VAL A 79 16.34 12.49 0.43
N HIS A 80 16.93 13.38 -0.36
CA HIS A 80 17.26 13.11 -1.76
C HIS A 80 18.32 12.00 -1.91
N ILE A 81 19.37 12.05 -1.10
CA ILE A 81 20.43 11.04 -1.06
C ILE A 81 19.83 9.70 -0.63
N GLY A 82 19.03 9.66 0.43
CA GLY A 82 18.38 8.45 0.92
C GLY A 82 17.48 7.79 -0.14
N TYR A 83 16.75 8.57 -0.94
CA TYR A 83 15.96 8.03 -2.04
C TYR A 83 16.82 7.50 -3.19
N ALA A 84 17.90 8.21 -3.55
CA ALA A 84 18.86 7.76 -4.55
C ALA A 84 19.55 6.46 -4.12
N GLU A 85 19.92 6.32 -2.85
CA GLU A 85 20.48 5.09 -2.27
C GLU A 85 19.48 3.93 -2.32
N GLN A 86 18.19 4.17 -2.02
CA GLN A 86 17.14 3.16 -2.12
C GLN A 86 16.91 2.70 -3.57
N ALA A 87 16.89 3.65 -4.52
CA ALA A 87 16.75 3.35 -5.94
C ALA A 87 17.94 2.51 -6.44
N PHE A 88 19.16 2.94 -6.09
CA PHE A 88 20.38 2.19 -6.39
C PHE A 88 20.36 0.80 -5.77
N ARG A 89 19.92 0.66 -4.51
CA ARG A 89 19.82 -0.63 -3.81
C ARG A 89 18.87 -1.60 -4.52
N LYS A 90 17.70 -1.13 -4.98
CA LYS A 90 16.74 -1.95 -5.74
C LYS A 90 17.31 -2.42 -7.09
N GLU A 91 17.94 -1.52 -7.84
CA GLU A 91 18.55 -1.86 -9.13
C GLU A 91 19.78 -2.79 -8.95
N ALA A 92 20.61 -2.54 -7.93
CA ALA A 92 21.77 -3.36 -7.59
C ALA A 92 21.38 -4.77 -7.12
N GLN A 93 20.30 -4.91 -6.33
CA GLN A 93 19.77 -6.22 -5.93
C GLN A 93 19.35 -7.07 -7.13
N PHE A 94 18.80 -6.45 -8.18
CA PHE A 94 18.45 -7.16 -9.42
C PHE A 94 19.69 -7.64 -10.18
N ILE A 95 20.73 -6.80 -10.26
CA ILE A 95 21.99 -7.15 -10.95
C ILE A 95 22.75 -8.25 -10.19
N LEU A 96 22.70 -8.24 -8.86
CA LEU A 96 23.42 -9.15 -7.97
C LEU A 96 22.59 -10.38 -7.54
N ALA A 97 21.53 -10.73 -8.29
CA ALA A 97 20.62 -11.82 -7.93
C ALA A 97 21.34 -13.17 -7.70
N ASP A 98 22.41 -13.46 -8.44
CA ASP A 98 23.12 -14.74 -8.40
C ASP A 98 24.36 -14.75 -7.48
N GLY A 99 24.63 -13.66 -6.74
CA GLY A 99 25.76 -13.59 -5.79
C GLY A 99 27.18 -13.50 -6.38
N GLN A 100 27.36 -13.75 -7.69
CA GLN A 100 28.66 -13.66 -8.37
C GLN A 100 28.92 -12.29 -9.01
N LEU A 101 30.15 -11.77 -8.84
CA LEU A 101 30.63 -10.51 -9.44
C LEU A 101 31.38 -10.79 -10.76
N SER A 102 30.68 -10.75 -11.89
CA SER A 102 31.33 -10.74 -13.21
C SER A 102 31.77 -9.32 -13.62
N GLU A 103 32.77 -9.20 -14.49
CA GLU A 103 33.28 -7.91 -14.98
C GLU A 103 32.18 -7.04 -15.61
N GLU A 104 31.26 -7.65 -16.36
CA GLU A 104 30.10 -6.96 -16.93
C GLU A 104 29.16 -6.36 -15.87
N ARG A 105 28.99 -7.05 -14.73
CA ARG A 105 28.12 -6.58 -13.64
C ARG A 105 28.77 -5.40 -12.92
N ILE A 106 30.09 -5.42 -12.75
CA ILE A 106 30.86 -4.31 -12.18
C ILE A 106 30.72 -3.07 -13.09
N GLU A 107 30.81 -3.25 -14.41
CA GLU A 107 30.62 -2.15 -15.36
C GLU A 107 29.20 -1.58 -15.29
N ARG A 108 28.17 -2.43 -15.17
CA ARG A 108 26.78 -1.99 -14.98
C ARG A 108 26.57 -1.24 -13.66
N LEU A 109 27.15 -1.72 -12.56
CA LEU A 109 27.10 -1.04 -11.27
C LEU A 109 27.80 0.33 -11.32
N ASN A 110 28.93 0.43 -12.02
CA ASN A 110 29.61 1.71 -12.25
C ASN A 110 28.78 2.67 -13.12
N LYS A 111 28.06 2.17 -14.12
CA LYS A 111 27.10 2.96 -14.91
C LYS A 111 25.92 3.44 -14.06
N LEU A 112 25.41 2.59 -13.16
CA LEU A 112 24.36 2.96 -12.21
C LEU A 112 24.83 4.01 -11.21
N GLN A 113 26.04 3.88 -10.70
CA GLN A 113 26.63 4.86 -9.78
C GLN A 113 26.70 6.24 -10.43
N LYS A 114 27.17 6.32 -11.68
CA LYS A 114 27.21 7.59 -12.44
C LYS A 114 25.83 8.18 -12.70
N LYS A 115 24.81 7.33 -12.90
CA LYS A 115 23.42 7.75 -13.17
C LYS A 115 22.75 8.40 -11.95
N HIS A 116 23.10 7.98 -10.74
CA HIS A 116 22.50 8.46 -9.49
C HIS A 116 23.36 9.49 -8.75
N GLU A 117 24.54 9.84 -9.27
CA GLU A 117 25.47 10.83 -8.69
C GLU A 117 25.79 10.58 -7.20
N LEU A 118 25.78 9.30 -6.79
CA LEU A 118 26.04 8.91 -5.41
C LEU A 118 27.55 8.86 -5.12
N PRO A 119 27.97 9.21 -3.89
CA PRO A 119 29.35 9.03 -3.49
C PRO A 119 29.76 7.55 -3.56
N SER A 120 31.01 7.30 -3.97
CA SER A 120 31.55 5.95 -4.12
C SER A 120 31.57 5.19 -2.79
N GLU A 121 31.78 5.87 -1.67
CA GLU A 121 31.81 5.27 -0.34
C GLU A 121 30.45 4.66 0.07
N SER A 122 29.33 5.37 -0.15
CA SER A 122 28.00 4.84 0.20
C SER A 122 27.60 3.70 -0.72
N THR A 123 27.90 3.85 -2.02
CA THR A 123 27.67 2.81 -3.05
C THR A 123 28.40 1.51 -2.71
N GLN A 124 29.67 1.60 -2.30
CA GLN A 124 30.47 0.44 -1.90
C GLN A 124 29.93 -0.22 -0.62
N LYS A 125 29.47 0.55 0.37
CA LYS A 125 28.80 0.01 1.58
C LYS A 125 27.53 -0.76 1.21
N ILE A 126 26.72 -0.23 0.29
CA ILE A 126 25.50 -0.89 -0.20
C ILE A 126 25.84 -2.20 -0.92
N ILE A 127 26.79 -2.17 -1.87
CA ILE A 127 27.20 -3.38 -2.62
C ILE A 127 27.69 -4.46 -1.65
N LYS A 128 28.57 -4.12 -0.70
CA LYS A 128 29.06 -5.04 0.34
C LYS A 128 27.90 -5.62 1.16
N SER A 129 26.94 -4.80 1.58
CA SER A 129 25.78 -5.29 2.34
C SER A 129 24.90 -6.27 1.56
N ILE A 130 24.72 -6.04 0.26
CA ILE A 130 23.91 -6.91 -0.61
C ILE A 130 24.65 -8.22 -0.86
N THR A 131 25.95 -8.18 -1.17
CA THR A 131 26.73 -9.39 -1.43
C THR A 131 26.84 -10.26 -0.18
N THR A 132 27.11 -9.67 0.99
CA THR A 132 27.11 -10.42 2.26
C THR A 132 25.75 -11.05 2.55
N ALA A 133 24.64 -10.34 2.35
CA ALA A 133 23.30 -10.90 2.55
C ALA A 133 22.97 -12.04 1.57
N LYS A 134 23.39 -11.92 0.31
CA LYS A 134 23.14 -12.95 -0.72
C LYS A 134 24.03 -14.17 -0.55
N ILE A 135 25.29 -13.99 -0.19
CA ILE A 135 26.20 -15.09 0.15
C ILE A 135 25.69 -15.82 1.40
N GLY A 136 25.25 -15.08 2.43
CA GLY A 136 24.64 -15.66 3.63
C GLY A 136 23.39 -16.48 3.30
N GLY A 137 22.47 -15.94 2.49
CA GLY A 137 21.28 -16.67 2.04
C GLY A 137 21.60 -17.91 1.19
N ALA A 138 22.60 -17.85 0.31
CA ALA A 138 23.04 -19.01 -0.47
C ALA A 138 23.66 -20.10 0.42
N ILE A 139 24.38 -19.72 1.47
CA ILE A 139 24.93 -20.64 2.47
C ILE A 139 23.79 -21.28 3.28
N GLU A 140 22.81 -20.50 3.74
CA GLU A 140 21.64 -21.00 4.48
C GLU A 140 20.79 -21.94 3.61
N GLU A 141 20.56 -21.60 2.34
CA GLU A 141 19.87 -22.46 1.37
C GLU A 141 20.64 -23.77 1.17
N ALA A 142 21.97 -23.72 1.01
CA ALA A 142 22.80 -24.91 0.85
C ALA A 142 22.86 -25.78 2.12
N MET A 143 22.85 -25.16 3.32
CA MET A 143 22.71 -25.86 4.60
C MET A 143 21.35 -26.55 4.71
N SER A 144 20.26 -25.89 4.30
CA SER A 144 18.90 -26.45 4.34
C SER A 144 18.71 -27.62 3.37
N GLN A 145 19.43 -27.62 2.25
CA GLN A 145 19.44 -28.71 1.26
C GLN A 145 20.29 -29.90 1.69
N GLY A 146 20.95 -29.84 2.85
CA GLY A 146 21.83 -30.90 3.35
C GLY A 146 23.11 -31.09 2.54
N ASN A 147 23.46 -30.14 1.66
CA ASN A 147 24.66 -30.19 0.84
C ASN A 147 25.93 -29.79 1.60
N ILE A 148 25.78 -29.22 2.81
CA ILE A 148 26.88 -28.78 3.65
C ILE A 148 26.68 -29.38 5.05
N SER A 149 27.40 -30.46 5.35
CA SER A 149 27.58 -30.98 6.71
C SER A 149 28.63 -30.14 7.44
N ILE A 150 28.35 -29.74 8.68
CA ILE A 150 29.31 -29.04 9.56
C ILE A 150 30.35 -30.05 10.04
N GLU A 151 31.23 -30.49 9.15
CA GLU A 151 32.50 -31.10 9.51
C GLU A 151 33.56 -30.62 8.50
N GLN A 152 34.53 -29.87 9.04
CA GLN A 152 35.79 -29.47 8.43
C GLN A 152 35.71 -28.37 7.35
N ASP A 153 35.96 -27.13 7.77
CA ASP A 153 37.02 -26.27 7.20
C ASP A 153 36.90 -24.82 7.69
N THR A 154 37.24 -24.59 8.95
CA THR A 154 37.55 -23.24 9.47
C THR A 154 38.96 -22.76 9.09
N ALA A 155 39.59 -23.33 8.07
CA ALA A 155 40.96 -22.99 7.67
C ALA A 155 41.12 -22.48 6.21
N GLN A 156 40.09 -22.51 5.37
CA GLN A 156 40.22 -22.08 3.96
C GLN A 156 39.69 -20.67 3.66
N ILE A 157 38.90 -20.06 4.55
CA ILE A 157 38.25 -18.77 4.26
C ILE A 157 39.18 -17.55 4.52
N VAL A 158 40.33 -17.76 5.18
CA VAL A 158 41.26 -16.67 5.55
C VAL A 158 42.37 -16.44 4.49
N TYR A 159 42.54 -17.31 3.50
CA TYR A 159 43.71 -17.26 2.58
C TYR A 159 43.46 -16.78 1.14
N THR A 160 42.25 -16.32 0.78
CA THR A 160 41.99 -15.77 -0.56
C THR A 160 41.89 -14.24 -0.62
N SER A 161 42.30 -13.53 0.45
CA SER A 161 42.32 -12.05 0.47
C SER A 161 43.60 -11.42 -0.10
N THR A 162 44.47 -12.19 -0.75
CA THR A 162 45.69 -11.69 -1.40
C THR A 162 45.94 -12.52 -2.64
N TYR A 163 46.27 -11.87 -3.78
CA TYR A 163 46.38 -12.39 -5.15
C TYR A 163 45.02 -12.53 -5.87
N SER A 164 44.71 -11.85 -6.98
CA SER A 164 45.56 -11.27 -8.04
C SER A 164 44.84 -10.10 -8.75
N LEU A 165 45.45 -8.92 -8.66
CA LEU A 165 45.53 -7.99 -9.78
C LEU A 165 46.44 -8.62 -10.86
N VAL A 166 46.17 -8.30 -12.12
CA VAL A 166 46.98 -8.59 -13.33
C VAL A 166 46.70 -9.96 -13.96
N ASP A 167 45.82 -9.99 -14.96
CA ASP A 167 46.24 -10.31 -16.34
C ASP A 167 45.11 -10.05 -17.35
N CYS A 168 45.34 -9.02 -18.17
CA CYS A 168 44.73 -8.85 -19.48
C CYS A 168 45.40 -9.83 -20.44
N LEU A 169 44.65 -10.43 -21.39
CA LEU A 169 44.97 -10.47 -22.84
C LEU A 169 44.19 -11.58 -23.59
N ASN A 170 43.15 -11.11 -24.25
CA ASN A 170 42.68 -11.47 -25.59
C ASN A 170 41.99 -12.82 -25.91
N PRO A 171 41.06 -12.77 -26.89
CA PRO A 171 39.99 -13.73 -27.10
C PRO A 171 40.37 -14.76 -28.16
N LEU A 172 39.66 -15.89 -28.22
CA LEU A 172 39.21 -16.54 -29.47
C LEU A 172 38.53 -17.91 -29.19
N ALA A 173 37.48 -18.15 -29.97
CA ALA A 173 36.89 -19.45 -30.32
C ALA A 173 36.19 -20.24 -29.20
N SER A 174 34.86 -20.37 -29.28
CA SER A 174 34.23 -21.37 -30.15
C SER A 174 32.72 -21.45 -29.91
N SER A 175 32.02 -21.56 -31.03
CA SER A 175 30.60 -21.89 -31.19
C SER A 175 30.25 -23.23 -30.54
N THR A 176 29.12 -23.32 -29.83
CA THR A 176 28.24 -24.51 -29.88
C THR A 176 26.85 -24.25 -29.25
N LEU A 177 25.85 -24.68 -30.01
CA LEU A 177 24.46 -25.04 -29.67
C LEU A 177 23.60 -24.12 -28.80
N PHE A 178 22.79 -23.35 -29.53
CA PHE A 178 21.48 -22.85 -29.12
C PHE A 178 20.50 -24.04 -29.01
N GLN A 179 20.05 -24.40 -27.81
CA GLN A 179 18.83 -25.18 -27.61
C GLN A 179 17.74 -24.28 -27.02
N SER A 180 16.65 -24.17 -27.77
CA SER A 180 15.45 -23.39 -27.47
C SER A 180 14.63 -24.04 -26.34
N GLY A 181 15.04 -23.79 -25.10
CA GLY A 181 14.21 -24.04 -23.93
C GLY A 181 13.05 -23.04 -23.87
N LYS A 182 11.81 -23.52 -23.99
CA LYS A 182 10.59 -22.73 -23.80
C LYS A 182 10.64 -22.00 -22.45
N LYS A 183 10.79 -20.67 -22.48
CA LYS A 183 10.69 -19.79 -21.30
C LYS A 183 9.28 -19.95 -20.71
N LYS A 184 9.16 -20.73 -19.64
CA LYS A 184 8.02 -20.67 -18.73
C LYS A 184 8.16 -19.35 -17.98
N VAL A 185 7.32 -18.36 -18.32
CA VAL A 185 7.24 -17.08 -17.61
C VAL A 185 6.93 -17.42 -16.16
N ARG A 186 7.93 -17.32 -15.27
CA ARG A 186 7.73 -17.37 -13.82
C ARG A 186 6.95 -16.11 -13.47
N GLN A 187 5.66 -16.27 -13.17
CA GLN A 187 4.87 -15.21 -12.57
C GLN A 187 5.56 -14.78 -11.28
N VAL A 188 5.88 -13.49 -11.17
CA VAL A 188 6.36 -12.88 -9.94
C VAL A 188 5.25 -13.09 -8.91
N LYS A 189 5.55 -13.81 -7.82
CA LYS A 189 4.63 -13.86 -6.67
C LYS A 189 4.64 -12.45 -6.08
N GLU A 190 3.54 -11.72 -6.23
CA GLU A 190 3.33 -10.49 -5.48
C GLU A 190 3.32 -10.87 -4.00
N GLU A 191 4.32 -10.43 -3.25
CA GLU A 191 4.32 -10.55 -1.80
C GLU A 191 3.17 -9.71 -1.27
N ASN A 192 2.12 -10.37 -0.78
CA ASN A 192 0.93 -9.70 -0.28
C ASN A 192 1.26 -9.07 1.08
N VAL A 193 1.67 -7.79 1.06
CA VAL A 193 1.92 -7.00 2.27
C VAL A 193 0.59 -6.83 2.99
N THR A 194 0.38 -7.60 4.06
CA THR A 194 -0.83 -7.54 4.89
C THR A 194 -0.66 -6.44 5.93
N LEU A 195 -1.45 -5.37 5.81
CA LEU A 195 -1.42 -4.19 6.71
C LEU A 195 -2.31 -4.38 7.96
N GLY A 196 -2.61 -5.62 8.33
CA GLY A 196 -3.51 -5.93 9.45
C GLY A 196 -2.85 -5.81 10.82
N PRO A 197 -3.63 -5.71 11.90
CA PRO A 197 -3.10 -5.74 13.26
C PRO A 197 -2.39 -7.07 13.55
N ALA A 198 -1.29 -7.02 14.30
CA ALA A 198 -0.59 -8.21 14.78
C ALA A 198 -1.37 -8.81 15.96
N VAL A 199 -1.98 -9.98 15.76
CA VAL A 199 -2.88 -10.62 16.73
C VAL A 199 -2.39 -12.03 17.04
N ARG A 200 -2.56 -12.44 18.31
CA ARG A 200 -2.19 -13.78 18.77
C ARG A 200 -3.19 -14.81 18.27
N GLU A 201 -2.75 -16.06 18.13
CA GLU A 201 -3.63 -17.16 17.73
C GLU A 201 -4.79 -17.33 18.75
N GLY A 202 -6.02 -17.26 18.25
CA GLY A 202 -7.25 -17.39 19.06
C GLY A 202 -7.95 -16.06 19.40
N GLU A 203 -7.29 -14.92 19.20
CA GLU A 203 -7.93 -13.61 19.37
C GLU A 203 -8.68 -13.17 18.09
N HIS A 204 -9.79 -12.47 18.27
CA HIS A 204 -10.61 -11.98 17.18
C HIS A 204 -10.52 -10.46 17.08
N VAL A 205 -10.29 -9.97 15.86
CA VAL A 205 -10.34 -8.55 15.52
C VAL A 205 -11.77 -8.24 15.14
N PHE A 206 -12.40 -7.40 15.95
CA PHE A 206 -13.80 -7.00 15.75
C PHE A 206 -13.89 -5.75 14.89
N GLY A 207 -14.71 -5.83 13.84
CA GLY A 207 -15.28 -4.67 13.15
C GLY A 207 -16.78 -4.55 13.39
N VAL A 208 -17.40 -3.51 12.84
CA VAL A 208 -18.85 -3.33 12.88
C VAL A 208 -19.40 -3.32 11.44
N ALA A 209 -20.27 -4.26 11.14
CA ALA A 209 -21.02 -4.34 9.89
C ALA A 209 -22.38 -3.63 10.05
N HIS A 210 -22.47 -2.45 9.45
CA HIS A 210 -23.71 -1.73 9.24
C HIS A 210 -24.41 -2.29 7.99
N ILE A 211 -25.48 -3.05 8.20
CA ILE A 211 -26.30 -3.60 7.12
C ILE A 211 -27.54 -2.71 6.98
N PHE A 212 -27.57 -1.87 5.95
CA PHE A 212 -28.74 -1.07 5.63
C PHE A 212 -29.57 -1.77 4.55
N ALA A 213 -30.76 -2.23 4.92
CA ALA A 213 -31.66 -2.97 4.05
C ALA A 213 -32.93 -2.17 3.80
N SER A 214 -33.01 -1.55 2.62
CA SER A 214 -34.21 -0.90 2.13
C SER A 214 -34.95 -1.80 1.13
N PHE A 215 -36.13 -1.38 0.69
CA PHE A 215 -36.88 -2.09 -0.36
C PHE A 215 -36.30 -1.90 -1.76
N ASN A 216 -35.45 -0.89 -1.94
CA ASN A 216 -34.89 -0.54 -3.24
C ASN A 216 -33.43 -0.97 -3.37
N ASP A 217 -32.65 -0.93 -2.29
CA ASP A 217 -31.24 -1.33 -2.29
C ASP A 217 -30.78 -1.86 -0.92
N THR A 218 -29.65 -2.55 -0.92
CA THR A 218 -29.00 -3.16 0.24
C THR A 218 -27.54 -2.71 0.33
N PHE A 219 -27.11 -2.28 1.50
CA PHE A 219 -25.75 -1.81 1.74
C PHE A 219 -25.11 -2.67 2.82
N VAL A 220 -23.89 -3.10 2.56
CA VAL A 220 -23.04 -3.75 3.54
C VAL A 220 -21.82 -2.86 3.73
N HIS A 221 -21.77 -2.22 4.89
CA HIS A 221 -20.74 -1.25 5.24
C HIS A 221 -20.02 -1.69 6.50
N VAL A 222 -18.72 -1.97 6.40
CA VAL A 222 -17.89 -2.39 7.53
C VAL A 222 -16.97 -1.26 7.94
N THR A 223 -16.99 -0.98 9.24
CA THR A 223 -16.19 0.04 9.91
C THR A 223 -15.37 -0.56 11.04
N ASP A 224 -14.50 0.28 11.60
CA ASP A 224 -13.93 0.08 12.92
C ASP A 224 -14.99 0.09 14.05
N LEU A 225 -14.58 -0.17 15.29
CA LEU A 225 -15.45 -0.15 16.46
C LEU A 225 -16.01 1.26 16.78
N SER A 226 -15.25 2.33 16.49
CA SER A 226 -15.75 3.69 16.66
C SER A 226 -16.81 4.05 15.62
N GLY A 227 -16.88 3.35 14.49
CA GLY A 227 -17.77 3.67 13.38
C GLY A 227 -17.33 4.88 12.56
N LYS A 228 -16.08 5.35 12.71
CA LYS A 228 -15.56 6.54 12.03
C LYS A 228 -14.78 6.17 10.78
N GLU A 229 -13.94 5.14 10.86
CA GLU A 229 -13.10 4.72 9.76
C GLU A 229 -13.78 3.57 9.01
N THR A 230 -13.84 3.71 7.69
CA THR A 230 -14.53 2.77 6.81
C THR A 230 -13.52 1.81 6.19
N LEU A 231 -13.78 0.51 6.33
CA LEU A 231 -12.89 -0.56 5.87
C LEU A 231 -13.35 -1.08 4.52
N ALA A 232 -14.66 -1.32 4.38
CA ALA A 232 -15.27 -1.70 3.12
C ALA A 232 -16.71 -1.20 3.03
N CYS A 233 -17.07 -0.63 1.87
CA CYS A 233 -18.44 -0.25 1.54
C CYS A 233 -18.81 -0.84 0.18
N VAL A 234 -19.86 -1.65 0.14
CA VAL A 234 -20.40 -2.22 -1.10
C VAL A 234 -21.93 -2.23 -1.04
N THR A 235 -22.57 -1.95 -2.17
CA THR A 235 -24.04 -1.88 -2.29
C THR A 235 -24.56 -2.87 -3.33
N GLY A 236 -25.85 -3.21 -3.27
CA GLY A 236 -26.51 -4.14 -4.18
C GLY A 236 -26.41 -3.68 -5.63
N GLY A 237 -26.64 -2.39 -5.88
CA GLY A 237 -26.49 -1.76 -7.20
C GLY A 237 -25.06 -1.79 -7.77
N MET A 238 -24.02 -1.98 -6.95
CA MET A 238 -22.66 -2.19 -7.49
C MET A 238 -22.47 -3.59 -8.10
N LYS A 239 -23.30 -4.56 -7.70
CA LYS A 239 -23.15 -5.97 -8.10
C LYS A 239 -24.13 -6.39 -9.19
N VAL A 240 -25.28 -5.73 -9.25
CA VAL A 240 -26.30 -6.02 -10.25
C VAL A 240 -26.54 -4.77 -11.11
N LYS A 241 -26.66 -4.97 -12.43
CA LYS A 241 -26.85 -3.87 -13.39
C LYS A 241 -28.30 -3.45 -13.57
N ALA A 242 -29.24 -4.24 -13.04
CA ALA A 242 -30.67 -4.01 -13.19
C ALA A 242 -31.22 -3.32 -11.94
N ASP A 243 -31.78 -2.13 -12.12
CA ASP A 243 -32.28 -1.26 -11.04
C ASP A 243 -33.32 -1.94 -10.14
N ARG A 244 -34.15 -2.83 -10.71
CA ARG A 244 -35.18 -3.56 -9.95
C ARG A 244 -34.62 -4.61 -9.01
N ASP A 245 -33.40 -5.08 -9.28
CA ASP A 245 -32.78 -6.24 -8.62
C ASP A 245 -31.72 -5.81 -7.60
N GLU A 246 -31.56 -4.51 -7.35
CA GLU A 246 -30.62 -3.94 -6.38
C GLU A 246 -30.93 -4.37 -4.93
N SER A 247 -32.21 -4.45 -4.55
CA SER A 247 -32.63 -4.96 -3.23
C SER A 247 -32.71 -6.48 -3.14
N SER A 248 -32.49 -7.19 -4.25
CA SER A 248 -32.70 -8.62 -4.31
C SER A 248 -31.81 -9.37 -3.31
N PRO A 249 -32.28 -10.51 -2.75
CA PRO A 249 -31.48 -11.31 -1.85
C PRO A 249 -30.19 -11.84 -2.51
N TYR A 250 -30.21 -12.01 -3.84
CA TYR A 250 -29.05 -12.40 -4.62
C TYR A 250 -27.98 -11.31 -4.64
N ALA A 251 -28.37 -10.05 -4.91
CA ALA A 251 -27.46 -8.91 -4.84
C ALA A 251 -26.85 -8.75 -3.44
N ALA A 252 -27.67 -8.86 -2.40
CA ALA A 252 -27.23 -8.79 -1.00
C ALA A 252 -26.23 -9.89 -0.61
N MET A 253 -26.36 -11.08 -1.19
CA MET A 253 -25.40 -12.17 -0.97
C MET A 253 -24.04 -11.87 -1.60
N LEU A 254 -24.02 -11.40 -2.85
CA LEU A 254 -22.77 -11.06 -3.56
C LEU A 254 -22.03 -9.93 -2.85
N THR A 255 -22.75 -8.87 -2.47
CA THR A 255 -22.17 -7.73 -1.74
C THR A 255 -21.51 -8.15 -0.43
N ALA A 256 -22.16 -9.01 0.36
CA ALA A 256 -21.61 -9.54 1.60
C ALA A 256 -20.35 -10.40 1.38
N GLN A 257 -20.30 -11.20 0.32
CA GLN A 257 -19.11 -12.00 -0.03
C GLN A 257 -17.91 -11.11 -0.38
N ASP A 258 -18.13 -10.07 -1.17
CA ASP A 258 -17.08 -9.12 -1.54
C ASP A 258 -16.55 -8.33 -0.34
N VAL A 259 -17.45 -7.89 0.55
CA VAL A 259 -17.06 -7.21 1.79
C VAL A 259 -16.25 -8.15 2.69
N ALA A 260 -16.69 -9.41 2.83
CA ALA A 260 -15.97 -10.39 3.65
C ALA A 260 -14.55 -10.67 3.10
N ALA A 261 -14.38 -10.73 1.78
CA ALA A 261 -13.06 -10.89 1.15
C ALA A 261 -12.13 -9.72 1.53
N ARG A 262 -12.60 -8.47 1.37
CA ARG A 262 -11.83 -7.27 1.75
C ARG A 262 -11.52 -7.21 3.24
N CYS A 263 -12.46 -7.62 4.09
CA CYS A 263 -12.24 -7.66 5.53
C CYS A 263 -11.13 -8.64 5.93
N LYS A 264 -11.04 -9.79 5.25
CA LYS A 264 -9.98 -10.78 5.47
C LYS A 264 -8.60 -10.27 5.05
N GLU A 265 -8.52 -9.55 3.94
CA GLU A 265 -7.26 -8.92 3.48
C GLU A 265 -6.73 -7.92 4.53
N LEU A 266 -7.63 -7.23 5.24
CA LEU A 266 -7.32 -6.28 6.30
C LEU A 266 -7.10 -6.94 7.68
N GLY A 267 -7.26 -8.25 7.81
CA GLY A 267 -7.06 -8.97 9.08
C GLY A 267 -8.25 -8.92 10.05
N ILE A 268 -9.44 -8.52 9.60
CA ILE A 268 -10.66 -8.55 10.41
C ILE A 268 -11.23 -9.96 10.42
N THR A 269 -11.48 -10.51 11.59
CA THR A 269 -11.94 -11.91 11.75
C THR A 269 -13.38 -12.01 12.28
N ALA A 270 -13.84 -11.00 13.02
CA ALA A 270 -15.17 -10.96 13.60
C ALA A 270 -15.90 -9.64 13.32
N LEU A 271 -17.23 -9.68 13.25
CA LEU A 271 -18.08 -8.52 12.99
C LEU A 271 -19.25 -8.46 13.97
N HIS A 272 -19.43 -7.30 14.60
CA HIS A 272 -20.70 -6.90 15.21
C HIS A 272 -21.66 -6.45 14.12
N ILE A 273 -22.93 -6.83 14.20
CA ILE A 273 -23.91 -6.51 13.17
C ILE A 273 -24.87 -5.46 13.71
N LYS A 274 -24.98 -4.36 12.97
CA LYS A 274 -25.99 -3.32 13.16
C LYS A 274 -26.92 -3.34 11.97
N LEU A 275 -28.10 -3.93 12.15
CA LEU A 275 -29.13 -4.01 11.12
C LEU A 275 -29.94 -2.71 11.12
N CYS A 276 -30.16 -2.14 9.94
CA CYS A 276 -30.90 -0.89 9.79
C CYS A 276 -31.87 -0.98 8.61
N ALA A 277 -33.14 -0.71 8.86
CA ALA A 277 -34.13 -0.42 7.83
C ALA A 277 -34.21 1.10 7.56
N THR A 278 -35.02 1.49 6.60
CA THR A 278 -35.15 2.92 6.22
C THR A 278 -35.59 3.81 7.39
N GLY A 279 -36.51 3.33 8.23
CA GLY A 279 -36.94 3.97 9.48
C GLY A 279 -37.50 5.40 9.33
N GLY A 280 -37.45 6.16 10.41
CA GLY A 280 -38.01 7.52 10.50
C GLY A 280 -39.53 7.52 10.30
N ASN A 281 -40.01 8.33 9.37
CA ASN A 281 -41.41 8.37 8.96
C ASN A 281 -41.75 7.38 7.82
N LYS A 282 -40.79 6.52 7.43
CA LYS A 282 -40.95 5.49 6.40
C LYS A 282 -41.13 4.11 7.05
N THR A 283 -40.84 3.05 6.29
CA THR A 283 -40.97 1.66 6.75
C THR A 283 -39.85 1.30 7.73
N LYS A 284 -40.25 0.76 8.88
CA LYS A 284 -39.33 0.26 9.92
C LYS A 284 -38.95 -1.21 9.70
N THR A 285 -39.68 -1.92 8.85
CA THR A 285 -39.36 -3.30 8.48
C THR A 285 -38.14 -3.33 7.55
N PRO A 286 -37.14 -4.18 7.84
CA PRO A 286 -35.98 -4.34 6.97
C PRO A 286 -36.38 -4.92 5.60
N GLY A 287 -35.65 -4.50 4.56
CA GLY A 287 -35.85 -4.99 3.20
C GLY A 287 -35.41 -6.45 2.99
N PRO A 288 -35.71 -7.02 1.81
CA PRO A 288 -35.52 -8.44 1.53
C PRO A 288 -34.06 -8.92 1.59
N GLY A 289 -33.08 -8.05 1.31
CA GLY A 289 -31.66 -8.43 1.38
C GLY A 289 -31.04 -8.49 2.78
N ALA A 290 -31.76 -8.07 3.84
CA ALA A 290 -31.24 -8.06 5.22
C ALA A 290 -30.74 -9.44 5.68
N GLN A 291 -31.63 -10.43 5.62
CA GLN A 291 -31.34 -11.79 6.08
C GLN A 291 -30.28 -12.47 5.21
N SER A 292 -30.36 -12.24 3.89
CA SER A 292 -29.42 -12.81 2.92
C SER A 292 -28.00 -12.30 3.11
N ALA A 293 -27.81 -11.00 3.33
CA ALA A 293 -26.49 -10.42 3.63
C ALA A 293 -25.90 -10.98 4.93
N LEU A 294 -26.70 -11.06 6.00
CA LEU A 294 -26.26 -11.60 7.29
C LEU A 294 -25.81 -13.07 7.17
N HIS A 295 -26.61 -13.91 6.52
CA HIS A 295 -26.25 -15.31 6.29
C HIS A 295 -25.01 -15.45 5.39
N ALA A 296 -24.86 -14.58 4.39
CA ALA A 296 -23.71 -14.61 3.49
C ALA A 296 -22.40 -14.21 4.19
N LEU A 297 -22.43 -13.25 5.12
CA LEU A 297 -21.28 -12.91 5.96
C LEU A 297 -20.85 -14.11 6.84
N ALA A 298 -21.83 -14.80 7.45
CA ALA A 298 -21.57 -16.00 8.25
C ALA A 298 -20.91 -17.12 7.40
N ARG A 299 -21.50 -17.41 6.23
CA ARG A 299 -20.99 -18.44 5.30
C ARG A 299 -19.61 -18.10 4.73
N SER A 300 -19.30 -16.82 4.59
CA SER A 300 -17.99 -16.35 4.13
C SER A 300 -16.90 -16.52 5.19
N GLY A 301 -17.22 -17.03 6.39
CA GLY A 301 -16.25 -17.36 7.44
C GLY A 301 -15.97 -16.21 8.41
N MET A 302 -16.74 -15.13 8.39
CA MET A 302 -16.67 -14.08 9.40
C MET A 302 -17.36 -14.56 10.69
N ARG A 303 -16.73 -14.33 11.85
CA ARG A 303 -17.36 -14.64 13.14
C ARG A 303 -18.37 -13.56 13.47
N ILE A 304 -19.63 -13.94 13.71
CA ILE A 304 -20.68 -13.00 14.07
C ILE A 304 -20.64 -12.78 15.58
N GLY A 305 -20.52 -11.52 15.99
CA GLY A 305 -20.65 -11.09 17.37
C GLY A 305 -22.09 -10.73 17.73
N ARG A 306 -22.25 -9.60 18.42
CA ARG A 306 -23.56 -9.03 18.79
C ARG A 306 -24.33 -8.55 17.55
N ILE A 307 -25.64 -8.78 17.55
CA ILE A 307 -26.57 -8.32 16.52
C ILE A 307 -27.53 -7.33 17.18
N GLU A 308 -27.60 -6.12 16.64
CA GLU A 308 -28.44 -5.03 17.13
C GLU A 308 -29.26 -4.44 15.98
N ASP A 309 -30.52 -4.08 16.26
CA ASP A 309 -31.34 -3.28 15.35
C ASP A 309 -31.14 -1.80 15.69
N VAL A 310 -30.64 -1.04 14.72
CA VAL A 310 -30.39 0.41 14.83
C VAL A 310 -31.32 1.21 13.90
N THR A 311 -32.47 0.65 13.55
CA THR A 311 -33.51 1.37 12.82
C THR A 311 -33.85 2.69 13.52
N PRO A 312 -33.82 3.84 12.80
CA PRO A 312 -34.14 5.11 13.43
C PRO A 312 -35.63 5.14 13.78
N ILE A 313 -35.94 5.10 15.07
CA ILE A 313 -37.30 5.18 15.62
C ILE A 313 -37.48 6.58 16.23
N PRO A 314 -38.25 7.48 15.60
CA PRO A 314 -38.50 8.80 16.16
C PRO A 314 -39.52 8.70 17.32
N THR A 315 -39.35 9.53 18.36
CA THR A 315 -40.34 9.67 19.45
C THR A 315 -41.68 10.13 18.89
N ASP A 316 -41.65 11.23 18.13
CA ASP A 316 -42.74 11.71 17.28
C ASP A 316 -42.20 11.98 15.88
N SER A 317 -43.03 11.76 14.86
CA SER A 317 -42.59 11.84 13.46
C SER A 317 -43.18 13.05 12.73
N THR A 318 -42.42 13.57 11.78
CA THR A 318 -42.95 14.53 10.80
C THR A 318 -43.94 13.85 9.85
N ARG A 319 -44.79 14.66 9.21
CA ARG A 319 -45.79 14.17 8.25
C ARG A 319 -45.14 13.27 7.18
N ARG A 320 -45.64 12.03 7.06
CA ARG A 320 -45.16 11.04 6.08
C ARG A 320 -45.36 11.52 4.64
N LYS A 321 -44.43 11.16 3.75
CA LYS A 321 -44.53 11.41 2.31
C LYS A 321 -45.75 10.71 1.72
N GLY A 322 -46.71 11.48 1.23
CA GLY A 322 -47.97 11.00 0.64
C GLY A 322 -49.12 11.98 0.85
N GLY A 323 -50.21 11.81 0.11
CA GLY A 323 -51.45 12.55 0.35
C GLY A 323 -52.12 12.10 1.65
N ARG A 324 -53.09 12.87 2.16
CA ARG A 324 -53.92 12.47 3.31
C ARG A 324 -54.58 11.10 3.10
N ARG A 325 -54.89 10.76 1.84
CA ARG A 325 -55.51 9.50 1.41
C ARG A 325 -54.49 8.39 1.09
N GLY A 326 -53.20 8.61 1.34
CA GLY A 326 -52.13 7.65 1.05
C GLY A 326 -51.75 7.57 -0.43
N ARG A 327 -50.94 6.56 -0.77
CA ARG A 327 -50.59 6.21 -2.16
C ARG A 327 -51.69 5.32 -2.73
N ARG A 328 -52.35 5.78 -3.79
CA ARG A 328 -53.32 4.99 -4.56
C ARG A 328 -52.60 4.51 -5.81
N LEU A 329 -52.54 3.19 -5.96
CA LEU A 329 -52.03 2.49 -7.12
C LEU A 329 -53.20 2.08 -7.99
#